data_AF-A0A0N1LDT3-F1
#
_entry.id   AF-A0A0N1LDT3-F1
#
_cell.length_a   1.000
_cell.length_b   1.000
_cell.length_c   1.000
_cell.angle_alpha   90.00
_cell.angle_beta   90.00
_cell.angle_gamma   90.00
#
_symmetry.space_group_name_H-M   'P 1'
#
loop_
_entity.id
_entity.type
_entity.pdbx_description
1 polymer ?
#
loop_
_entity_poly.entity_id
_entity_poly.type
_entity_poly.pdbx_seq_one_letter_code
_entity_poly.pdbx_strand_id
1 'polypeptide(L)'
;MSENKRDTKAAWVDPDDVPELTDEWFDDADVHDNGVLIRRGRGRPKVATPKQQITLRLDADIIERFRATGPGWQARINEALRKAG
;
A
#
# COMPACT_ATOMS: atom_id res chain seq x y z
N MET A 1 -2.22 -20.85 0.03
CA MET A 1 -3.17 -20.27 -0.94
C MET A 1 -3.91 -19.14 -0.24
N SER A 2 -3.53 -17.89 -0.44
CA SER A 2 -4.18 -16.73 0.21
C SER A 2 -4.87 -15.90 -0.86
N GLU A 3 -6.20 -15.97 -0.87
CA GLU A 3 -7.08 -15.27 -1.79
C GLU A 3 -7.21 -13.81 -1.35
N ASN A 4 -6.73 -12.88 -2.19
CA ASN A 4 -6.80 -11.45 -1.91
C ASN A 4 -7.96 -10.86 -2.71
N LYS A 5 -9.20 -11.10 -2.25
CA LYS A 5 -10.40 -10.60 -2.91
C LYS A 5 -10.64 -9.16 -2.48
N ARG A 6 -10.12 -8.21 -3.26
CA ARG A 6 -10.55 -6.81 -3.16
C ARG A 6 -11.91 -6.71 -3.83
N ASP A 7 -12.96 -6.86 -3.03
CA ASP A 7 -14.33 -6.56 -3.42
C ASP A 7 -14.43 -5.04 -3.60
N THR A 8 -14.14 -4.57 -4.82
CA THR A 8 -14.30 -3.17 -5.16
C THR A 8 -15.77 -3.01 -5.49
N LYS A 9 -16.59 -2.70 -4.48
CA LYS A 9 -17.99 -2.30 -4.68
C LYS A 9 -18.01 -0.97 -5.42
N ALA A 10 -17.77 -0.99 -6.73
CA ALA A 10 -18.10 0.13 -7.59
C ALA A 10 -19.63 0.16 -7.68
N ALA A 11 -20.26 1.07 -6.93
CA ALA A 11 -21.66 1.37 -7.15
C ALA A 11 -21.81 1.81 -8.61
N TRP A 12 -22.81 1.27 -9.31
CA TRP A 12 -23.13 1.71 -10.67
C TRP A 12 -23.47 3.20 -10.61
N VAL A 13 -22.66 4.01 -11.28
CA VAL A 13 -22.85 5.46 -11.41
C VAL A 13 -23.63 5.69 -12.69
N ASP A 14 -24.66 6.54 -12.62
CA ASP A 14 -25.46 6.91 -13.79
C ASP A 14 -24.54 7.53 -14.86
N PRO A 15 -24.56 7.06 -16.12
CA PRO A 15 -23.78 7.65 -17.21
C PRO A 15 -23.97 9.16 -17.38
N ASP A 16 -25.12 9.71 -16.99
CA ASP A 16 -25.41 11.15 -17.08
C ASP A 16 -24.78 11.98 -15.93
N ASP A 17 -24.34 11.32 -14.84
CA ASP A 17 -23.63 11.93 -13.69
C ASP A 17 -22.11 11.65 -13.73
N VAL A 18 -21.56 11.30 -14.90
CA VAL A 18 -20.12 11.03 -15.05
C VAL A 18 -19.31 12.32 -14.82
N PRO A 19 -18.29 12.30 -13.95
CA PRO A 19 -17.42 13.46 -13.79
C PRO A 19 -16.63 13.73 -15.07
N GLU A 20 -16.40 15.01 -15.35
CA GLU A 20 -15.54 15.44 -16.46
C GLU A 20 -14.12 14.88 -16.32
N LEU A 21 -13.54 14.45 -17.43
CA LEU A 21 -12.14 13.99 -17.49
C LEU A 21 -11.21 15.20 -17.43
N THR A 22 -10.90 15.66 -16.22
CA THR A 22 -10.02 16.81 -15.98
C THR A 22 -8.55 16.50 -16.25
N ASP A 23 -7.73 17.52 -16.46
CA ASP A 23 -6.28 17.36 -16.62
C ASP A 23 -5.63 16.66 -15.40
N GLU A 24 -6.15 16.91 -14.19
CA GLU A 24 -5.71 16.23 -12.96
C GLU A 24 -5.95 14.71 -13.01
N TRP A 25 -7.02 14.27 -13.68
CA TRP A 25 -7.29 12.85 -13.90
C TRP A 25 -6.26 12.22 -14.87
N PHE A 26 -5.86 12.96 -15.90
CA PHE A 26 -4.83 12.51 -16.86
C PHE A 26 -3.41 12.49 -16.28
N ASP A 27 -3.12 13.32 -15.26
CA ASP A 27 -1.83 13.33 -14.57
C ASP A 27 -1.51 11.98 -13.90
N ASP A 28 -2.54 11.31 -13.38
CA ASP A 28 -2.41 10.01 -12.72
C ASP A 28 -2.60 8.82 -13.68
N ALA A 29 -2.91 9.07 -14.96
CA ALA A 29 -3.17 8.03 -15.94
C ALA A 29 -1.88 7.42 -16.53
N ASP A 30 -1.94 6.12 -16.82
CA ASP A 30 -0.93 5.40 -17.59
C ASP A 30 -1.08 5.72 -19.09
N VAL A 31 -0.01 6.20 -19.71
CA VAL A 31 0.03 6.54 -21.13
C VAL A 31 0.55 5.33 -21.92
N HIS A 32 -0.24 4.90 -22.90
CA HIS A 32 0.11 3.81 -23.82
C HIS A 32 0.21 4.32 -25.26
N ASP A 33 1.19 3.85 -26.01
CA ASP A 33 1.29 4.02 -27.47
C ASP A 33 1.33 2.64 -28.13
N ASN A 34 0.40 2.37 -29.05
CA ASN A 34 0.24 1.06 -29.72
C ASN A 34 0.20 -0.14 -28.75
N GLY A 35 -0.43 0.02 -27.58
CA GLY A 35 -0.51 -1.02 -26.54
C GLY A 35 0.74 -1.16 -25.68
N VAL A 36 1.78 -0.34 -25.91
CA VAL A 36 3.00 -0.30 -25.11
C VAL A 36 2.93 0.84 -24.11
N LEU A 37 3.13 0.54 -22.83
CA LEU A 37 3.16 1.52 -21.76
C LEU A 37 4.41 2.40 -21.88
N ILE A 38 4.23 3.69 -22.18
CA ILE A 38 5.32 4.65 -22.37
C ILE A 38 5.53 5.57 -21.16
N ARG A 39 4.48 5.82 -20.36
CA ARG A 39 4.57 6.58 -19.11
C ARG A 39 3.62 5.97 -18.10
N ARG A 40 4.12 5.60 -16.92
CA ARG A 40 3.26 5.28 -15.78
C ARG A 40 2.75 6.57 -15.15
N GLY A 41 1.49 6.59 -14.74
CA GLY A 41 0.96 7.65 -13.89
C GLY A 41 1.72 7.76 -12.57
N ARG A 42 1.38 8.75 -11.72
CA ARG A 42 1.84 8.75 -10.34
C ARG A 42 1.39 7.43 -9.71
N GLY A 43 2.34 6.55 -9.39
CA GLY A 43 2.08 5.22 -8.84
C GLY A 43 1.28 5.27 -7.53
N ARG A 44 1.19 4.15 -6.79
CA ARG A 44 0.37 4.05 -5.57
C ARG A 44 0.47 5.34 -4.72
N PRO A 45 -0.67 5.95 -4.35
CA PRO A 45 -0.70 7.18 -3.57
C PRO A 45 0.25 7.12 -2.38
N LYS A 46 1.02 8.19 -2.19
CA LYS A 46 2.01 8.26 -1.12
C LYS A 46 1.29 8.20 0.24
N VAL A 47 1.69 7.26 1.07
CA VAL A 47 1.19 7.18 2.46
C VAL A 47 1.65 8.43 3.21
N ALA A 48 0.73 9.12 3.90
CA ALA A 48 1.03 10.36 4.62
C ALA A 48 2.13 10.18 5.68
N THR A 49 2.10 9.07 6.41
CA THR A 49 3.08 8.71 7.45
C THR A 49 3.70 7.33 7.18
N PRO A 50 4.69 7.25 6.28
CA PRO A 50 5.33 5.98 5.96
C PRO A 50 6.15 5.46 7.15
N LYS A 51 6.30 4.13 7.24
CA LYS A 51 7.26 3.53 8.18
C LYS A 51 8.67 3.97 7.78
N GLN A 52 9.45 4.43 8.75
CA GLN A 52 10.85 4.78 8.53
C GLN A 52 11.73 3.53 8.71
N GLN A 53 12.59 3.28 7.73
CA GLN A 53 13.63 2.26 7.86
C GLN A 53 14.80 2.84 8.66
N ILE A 54 15.02 2.29 9.85
CA ILE A 54 16.14 2.68 10.72
C ILE A 54 16.98 1.45 11.07
N THR A 55 18.23 1.69 11.45
CA THR A 55 19.10 0.66 12.03
C THR A 55 18.94 0.68 13.54
N LEU A 56 18.30 -0.34 14.11
CA LEU A 56 18.12 -0.52 15.55
C LEU A 56 18.64 -1.90 15.97
N ARG A 57 19.32 -1.97 17.12
CA ARG A 57 19.72 -3.24 17.75
C ARG A 57 18.75 -3.57 18.87
N LEU A 58 18.27 -4.80 18.88
CA LEU A 58 17.39 -5.37 19.91
C LEU A 58 18.05 -6.64 20.44
N ASP A 59 17.71 -7.03 21.66
CA ASP A 59 18.22 -8.26 22.26
C ASP A 59 17.81 -9.48 21.42
N ALA A 60 18.72 -10.47 21.37
CA ALA A 60 18.56 -11.65 20.53
C ALA A 60 17.30 -12.46 20.91
N ASP A 61 17.03 -12.58 22.21
CA ASP A 61 15.90 -13.34 22.75
C ASP A 61 14.55 -12.70 22.38
N ILE A 62 14.48 -11.36 22.30
CA ILE A 62 13.30 -10.63 21.79
C ILE A 62 13.09 -10.98 20.32
N ILE A 63 14.14 -10.90 19.49
CA ILE A 63 14.05 -11.20 18.07
C ILE A 63 13.59 -12.64 17.84
N GLU A 64 14.15 -13.60 18.59
CA GLU A 64 13.79 -15.02 18.51
C GLU A 64 12.32 -15.26 18.90
N ARG A 65 11.86 -14.68 20.02
CA ARG A 65 10.45 -14.78 20.44
C ARG A 65 9.51 -14.28 19.36
N PHE A 66 9.80 -13.13 18.74
CA PHE A 66 8.97 -12.63 17.66
C PHE A 66 9.09 -13.49 16.40
N ARG A 67 10.29 -13.93 15.98
CA ARG A 67 10.43 -14.82 14.81
C ARG A 67 9.67 -16.12 14.95
N ALA A 68 9.62 -16.70 16.15
CA ALA A 68 8.87 -17.93 16.44
C ALA A 68 7.35 -17.77 16.19
N THR A 69 6.81 -16.54 16.26
CA THR A 69 5.40 -16.28 15.96
C THR A 69 5.06 -16.33 14.46
N GLY A 70 6.04 -16.59 13.60
CA GLY A 70 5.86 -16.83 12.17
C GLY A 70 5.79 -15.55 11.31
N PRO A 71 5.33 -15.66 10.05
CA PRO A 71 5.25 -14.54 9.12
C PRO A 71 4.55 -13.32 9.73
N GLY A 72 5.06 -12.12 9.43
CA GLY A 72 4.54 -10.87 10.00
C GLY A 72 5.09 -10.49 11.38
N TRP A 73 6.10 -11.18 11.90
CA TRP A 73 6.68 -10.88 13.22
C TRP A 73 7.23 -9.45 13.34
N GLN A 74 7.72 -8.87 12.24
CA GLN A 74 8.16 -7.47 12.19
C GLN A 74 7.00 -6.48 12.38
N ALA A 75 5.78 -6.84 11.95
CA ALA A 75 4.61 -6.01 12.22
C ALA A 75 4.21 -6.11 13.70
N ARG A 76 4.25 -7.31 14.28
CA ARG A 76 3.95 -7.54 15.70
C ARG A 76 4.92 -6.80 16.63
N ILE A 77 6.22 -6.83 16.35
CA ILE A 77 7.21 -6.11 17.18
C ILE A 77 7.01 -4.59 17.09
N ASN A 78 6.67 -4.07 15.90
CA ASN A 78 6.34 -2.65 15.74
C ASN A 78 5.05 -2.26 16.50
N GLU A 79 4.05 -3.14 16.56
CA GLU A 79 2.85 -2.93 17.37
C GLU A 79 3.17 -2.92 18.88
N ALA A 80 4.03 -3.83 19.34
CA ALA A 80 4.48 -3.84 20.73
C ALA A 80 5.21 -2.55 21.10
N LEU A 81 6.11 -2.05 20.23
CA LEU A 81 6.78 -0.77 20.42
C LEU A 81 5.81 0.42 20.48
N ARG A 82 4.72 0.38 19.70
CA ARG A 82 3.66 1.42 19.76
C ARG A 82 2.87 1.42 21.06
N LYS A 83 2.73 0.27 21.72
CA LYS A 83 1.99 0.17 23.00
C LYS A 83 2.83 0.59 24.21
N ALA A 84 4.16 0.58 24.07
CA ALA A 84 5.10 0.89 25.14
C ALA A 84 5.45 2.39 25.24
N GLY A 85 5.11 3.18 24.21
CA GLY A 85 5.25 4.64 24.21
C GLY A 85 3.93 5.31 24.51
#